data_AF-A0A9E4GFM7-F1
#
_entry.id   AF-A0A9E4GFM7-F1
#
_cell.length_a   1.000
_cell.length_b   1.000
_cell.length_c   1.000
_cell.angle_alpha   90.00
_cell.angle_beta   90.00
_cell.angle_gamma   90.00
#
_symmetry.space_group_name_H-M   'P 1'
#
loop_
_entity.id
_entity.type
_entity.pdbx_description
1 polymer ?
#
loop_
_entity_poly.entity_id
_entity_poly.type
_entity_poly.pdbx_seq_one_letter_code
_entity_poly.pdbx_strand_id
1 'polypeptide(L)'
;IHNFQPHMHYRGKAFSLEAIYPDGRRELLNHADRFSNDWHVNYVYDPDYAPVLPRGTVLQITAWHDNTAANRNNPDPRQWVWYGPRTVDEMAHSNTQIIFIGDEDFERITAERSARDSQN
;
A
#
# COMPACT_ATOMS: atom_id res chain seq x y z
N ILE A 1 -1.11 10.94 2.32
CA ILE A 1 -1.60 9.81 1.48
C ILE A 1 -3.09 9.66 1.72
N HIS A 2 -3.92 9.58 0.67
CA HIS A 2 -5.37 9.58 0.83
C HIS A 2 -5.99 8.18 0.89
N ASN A 3 -5.38 7.19 0.23
CA ASN A 3 -5.92 5.84 0.18
C ASN A 3 -4.84 4.76 -0.02
N PHE A 4 -5.23 3.53 0.27
CA PHE A 4 -4.51 2.31 -0.05
C PHE A 4 -5.40 1.44 -0.95
N GLN A 5 -4.93 1.11 -2.14
CA GLN A 5 -5.64 0.22 -3.05
C GLN A 5 -4.62 -0.73 -3.71
N PRO A 6 -4.34 -1.89 -3.08
CA PRO A 6 -3.44 -2.87 -3.65
C PRO A 6 -4.07 -3.46 -4.91
N HIS A 7 -3.25 -3.68 -5.94
CA HIS A 7 -3.68 -4.32 -7.17
C HIS A 7 -2.70 -5.43 -7.58
N MET A 8 -3.25 -6.64 -7.69
CA MET A 8 -2.58 -7.85 -8.17
C MET A 8 -3.60 -8.74 -8.87
N HIS A 9 -3.15 -9.70 -9.69
CA HIS A 9 -4.06 -10.70 -10.27
C HIS A 9 -4.18 -11.93 -9.34
N TYR A 10 -4.55 -13.09 -9.90
CA TYR A 10 -5.00 -14.24 -9.13
C TYR A 10 -3.92 -14.93 -8.28
N ARG A 11 -2.63 -14.67 -8.52
CA ARG A 11 -1.57 -15.17 -7.66
C ARG A 11 -1.30 -14.26 -6.48
N GLY A 12 -1.91 -13.08 -6.39
CA GLY A 12 -1.75 -12.19 -5.25
C GLY A 12 -2.15 -12.86 -3.93
N LYS A 13 -1.27 -12.76 -2.92
CA LYS A 13 -1.45 -13.33 -1.58
C LYS A 13 -1.49 -12.26 -0.51
N ALA A 14 -0.53 -11.34 -0.55
CA ALA A 14 -0.43 -10.24 0.39
C ALA A 14 0.20 -9.03 -0.28
N PHE A 15 -0.04 -7.86 0.29
CA PHE A 15 0.49 -6.59 -0.21
C PHE A 15 0.74 -5.64 0.96
N SER A 16 1.84 -4.91 0.95
CA SER A 16 2.13 -3.86 1.93
C SER A 16 2.61 -2.57 1.28
N LEU A 17 2.35 -1.48 2.00
CA LEU A 17 2.91 -0.16 1.73
C LEU A 17 3.65 0.30 2.98
N GLU A 18 4.94 0.59 2.83
CA GLU A 18 5.81 1.08 3.90
C GLU A 18 6.34 2.47 3.56
N ALA A 19 6.48 3.32 4.58
CA ALA A 19 7.26 4.54 4.51
C ALA A 19 8.68 4.29 5.05
N ILE A 20 9.68 4.64 4.26
CA ILE A 20 11.08 4.68 4.67
C ILE A 20 11.44 6.16 4.81
N TYR A 21 11.60 6.61 6.04
CA TYR A 21 11.87 8.00 6.38
C TYR A 21 13.32 8.40 6.03
N PRO A 22 13.62 9.71 5.91
CA PRO A 22 14.97 10.20 5.61
C PRO A 22 16.05 9.77 6.62
N ASP A 23 15.65 9.48 7.86
CA ASP A 23 16.52 8.96 8.93
C ASP A 23 16.75 7.44 8.86
N GLY A 24 16.14 6.75 7.88
CA GLY A 24 16.20 5.30 7.71
C GLY A 24 15.16 4.52 8.50
N ARG A 25 14.34 5.17 9.35
CA ARG A 25 13.24 4.51 10.05
C ARG A 25 12.22 3.98 9.04
N ARG A 26 11.64 2.82 9.35
CA ARG A 26 10.60 2.19 8.53
C ARG A 26 9.29 2.11 9.30
N GLU A 27 8.20 2.43 8.63
CA GLU A 27 6.85 2.35 9.18
C GLU A 27 5.93 1.64 8.19
N LEU A 28 5.25 0.59 8.67
CA LEU A 28 4.24 -0.10 7.91
C LEU A 28 2.95 0.73 7.93
N LEU A 29 2.58 1.30 6.79
CA LEU A 29 1.38 2.12 6.67
C LEU A 29 0.13 1.27 6.43
N ASN A 30 0.27 0.23 5.61
CA ASN A 30 -0.84 -0.69 5.29
C ASN A 30 -0.32 -2.09 5.06
N HIS A 31 -1.15 -3.06 5.42
CA HIS A 31 -0.92 -4.47 5.09
C HIS A 31 -2.23 -5.17 4.80
N ALA A 32 -2.37 -5.69 3.58
CA ALA A 32 -3.37 -6.68 3.23
C ALA A 32 -2.70 -8.06 3.33
N ASP A 33 -3.00 -8.81 4.38
CA ASP A 33 -2.40 -10.14 4.66
C ASP A 33 -3.09 -11.28 3.89
N ARG A 34 -4.34 -11.06 3.47
CA ARG A 34 -5.19 -11.98 2.70
C ARG A 34 -5.78 -11.28 1.49
N PHE A 35 -4.91 -10.90 0.57
CA PHE A 35 -5.34 -10.27 -0.68
C PHE A 35 -6.21 -11.23 -1.50
N SER A 36 -7.29 -10.71 -2.10
CA SER A 36 -8.11 -11.43 -3.07
C SER A 36 -8.40 -10.50 -4.25
N ASN A 37 -8.14 -10.98 -5.47
CA ASN A 37 -8.48 -10.24 -6.69
C ASN A 37 -10.01 -10.11 -6.86
N ASP A 38 -10.80 -11.00 -6.26
CA ASP A 38 -12.27 -10.92 -6.27
C ASP A 38 -12.79 -9.80 -5.34
N TRP A 39 -11.97 -9.38 -4.37
CA TRP A 39 -12.30 -8.34 -3.40
C TRP A 39 -11.11 -7.39 -3.22
N HIS A 40 -10.89 -6.54 -4.22
CA HIS A 40 -9.89 -5.47 -4.16
C HIS A 40 -10.58 -4.10 -4.22
N VAL A 41 -10.76 -3.48 -3.06
CA VAL A 41 -11.46 -2.20 -2.93
C VAL A 41 -10.50 -1.08 -2.58
N ASN A 42 -10.98 0.15 -2.73
CA ASN A 42 -10.24 1.33 -2.32
C ASN A 42 -10.41 1.57 -0.80
N TYR A 43 -9.32 1.48 -0.03
CA TYR A 43 -9.31 1.79 1.40
C TYR A 43 -8.94 3.26 1.59
N VAL A 44 -9.95 4.11 1.80
CA VAL A 44 -9.76 5.55 2.05
C VAL A 44 -9.45 5.76 3.52
N TYR A 45 -8.41 6.55 3.81
CA TYR A 45 -8.11 6.93 5.18
C TYR A 45 -9.14 7.89 5.73
N ASP A 46 -9.43 7.76 7.02
CA ASP A 46 -10.06 8.84 7.76
C ASP A 46 -9.12 10.07 7.75
N PRO A 47 -9.63 11.31 7.58
CA PRO A 47 -8.80 12.52 7.46
C PRO A 47 -7.74 12.68 8.56
N ASP A 48 -8.05 12.26 9.78
CA ASP A 48 -7.16 12.41 10.93
C ASP A 48 -6.05 11.35 10.99
N TYR A 49 -6.21 10.25 10.26
CA TYR A 49 -5.31 9.09 10.25
C TYR A 49 -4.56 8.92 8.92
N ALA A 50 -4.90 9.73 7.92
CA ALA A 50 -4.17 9.78 6.66
C ALA A 50 -2.68 10.08 6.91
N PRO A 51 -1.73 9.25 6.43
CA PRO A 51 -0.30 9.48 6.65
C PRO A 51 0.16 10.83 6.05
N VAL A 52 0.84 11.62 6.88
CA VAL A 52 1.49 12.89 6.50
C VAL A 52 2.99 12.66 6.68
N LEU A 53 3.72 12.68 5.57
CA LEU A 53 5.10 12.18 5.51
C LEU A 53 6.05 13.32 5.14
N PRO A 54 7.23 13.43 5.77
CA PRO A 54 8.19 14.48 5.47
C PRO A 54 8.80 14.30 4.08
N ARG A 55 9.32 15.39 3.52
CA ARG A 55 10.12 15.38 2.29
C ARG A 55 11.26 14.36 2.40
N GLY A 56 11.49 13.63 1.31
CA GLY A 56 12.54 12.61 1.23
C GLY A 56 12.11 11.22 1.70
N THR A 57 10.87 11.06 2.17
CA THR A 57 10.31 9.73 2.45
C THR A 57 10.19 8.92 1.17
N VAL A 58 10.65 7.67 1.20
CA VAL A 58 10.46 6.68 0.12
C VAL A 58 9.29 5.79 0.47
N LEU A 59 8.35 5.64 -0.47
CA LEU A 59 7.27 4.67 -0.36
C LEU A 59 7.71 3.35 -1.00
N GLN A 60 7.74 2.29 -0.20
CA GLN A 60 8.07 0.94 -0.67
C GLN A 60 6.83 0.07 -0.70
N ILE A 61 6.65 -0.61 -1.83
CA ILE A 61 5.63 -1.63 -2.00
C ILE A 61 6.29 -3.00 -1.90
N THR A 62 5.68 -3.90 -1.12
CA THR A 62 6.02 -5.33 -1.16
C THR A 62 4.77 -6.11 -1.54
N ALA A 63 4.90 -6.99 -2.52
CA ALA A 63 3.81 -7.81 -3.03
C ALA A 63 4.21 -9.28 -3.00
N TRP A 64 3.38 -10.11 -2.39
CA TRP A 64 3.61 -11.55 -2.27
C TRP A 64 2.67 -12.30 -3.18
N HIS A 65 3.22 -13.29 -3.90
CA HIS A 65 2.45 -14.14 -4.79
C HIS A 65 2.47 -15.59 -4.31
N ASP A 66 1.34 -16.29 -4.43
CA ASP A 66 1.20 -17.73 -4.20
C ASP A 66 1.04 -18.45 -5.54
N ASN A 67 2.16 -18.97 -6.05
CA ASN A 67 2.18 -19.79 -7.26
C ASN A 67 2.13 -21.30 -6.95
N THR A 68 1.71 -21.70 -5.76
CA THR A 68 1.58 -23.12 -5.43
C THR A 68 0.35 -23.74 -6.09
N ALA A 69 0.35 -25.07 -6.27
CA ALA A 69 -0.81 -25.81 -6.75
C ALA A 69 -1.98 -25.84 -5.76
N ALA A 70 -1.77 -25.39 -4.51
CA ALA A 70 -2.81 -25.30 -3.49
C ALA A 70 -3.65 -24.02 -3.60
N ASN A 71 -3.14 -22.97 -4.26
CA ASN A 71 -3.88 -21.75 -4.52
C ASN A 71 -4.96 -22.02 -5.60
N ARG A 72 -6.21 -22.19 -5.18
CA ARG A 72 -7.34 -22.47 -6.10
C ARG A 72 -7.62 -21.35 -7.09
N ASN A 73 -7.18 -20.13 -6.80
CA ASN A 73 -7.34 -18.99 -7.70
C ASN A 73 -6.29 -19.01 -8.82
N ASN A 74 -5.18 -19.72 -8.63
CA ASN A 74 -4.12 -19.82 -9.63
C ASN A 74 -4.54 -20.76 -10.78
N PRO A 75 -4.75 -20.25 -12.00
CA PRO A 75 -5.25 -21.06 -13.11
C PRO A 75 -4.26 -22.12 -13.60
N ASP A 76 -2.94 -21.85 -13.46
CA ASP A 76 -1.89 -22.81 -13.77
C ASP A 76 -0.63 -22.50 -12.92
N PRO A 77 -0.30 -23.35 -11.92
CA PRO A 77 0.88 -23.15 -11.08
C PRO A 77 2.21 -23.44 -11.78
N ARG A 78 2.19 -24.08 -12.95
CA ARG A 78 3.41 -24.41 -13.72
C ARG A 78 3.73 -23.37 -14.79
N GLN A 79 2.81 -22.45 -15.07
CA GLN A 79 3.01 -21.43 -16.08
C GLN A 79 4.10 -20.44 -15.63
N TRP A 80 4.98 -20.07 -16.55
CA TRP A 80 5.87 -18.93 -16.36
C TRP A 80 5.08 -17.63 -16.53
N VAL A 81 5.12 -16.75 -15.54
CA VAL A 81 4.30 -15.53 -15.49
C VAL A 81 5.17 -14.29 -15.39
N TRP A 82 4.71 -13.23 -16.03
CA TRP A 82 5.40 -11.97 -16.22
C TRP A 82 4.37 -10.85 -16.10
N TYR A 83 4.85 -9.61 -15.98
CA TYR A 83 3.96 -8.45 -15.93
C TYR A 83 3.13 -8.35 -17.21
N GLY A 84 1.81 -8.19 -17.06
CA GLY A 84 0.91 -7.98 -18.19
C GLY A 84 -0.50 -7.63 -17.76
N PRO A 85 -1.31 -7.04 -18.66
CA PRO A 85 -2.65 -6.55 -18.34
C PRO A 85 -3.74 -7.63 -18.36
N ARG A 86 -3.43 -8.84 -18.83
CA ARG A 86 -4.41 -9.93 -18.88
C ARG A 86 -4.44 -10.61 -17.53
N THR A 87 -5.60 -11.11 -17.14
CA THR A 87 -5.80 -11.84 -15.88
C THR A 87 -4.91 -13.09 -15.74
N VAL A 88 -4.43 -13.66 -16.85
CA VAL A 88 -3.50 -14.80 -16.86
C VAL A 88 -2.03 -14.39 -16.69
N ASP A 89 -1.71 -13.11 -16.91
CA ASP A 89 -0.45 -12.47 -16.56
C ASP A 89 -0.51 -12.00 -15.09
N GLU A 90 0.50 -11.29 -14.59
CA GLU A 90 0.46 -10.69 -13.24
C GLU A 90 0.65 -9.17 -13.24
N MET A 91 0.21 -8.56 -12.14
CA MET A 91 0.48 -7.17 -11.79
C MET A 91 0.81 -7.06 -10.30
N ALA A 92 1.55 -6.03 -9.93
CA ALA A 92 1.78 -5.68 -8.53
C ALA A 92 2.04 -4.18 -8.42
N HIS A 93 1.00 -3.41 -8.13
CA HIS A 93 1.11 -1.97 -7.90
C HIS A 93 0.06 -1.49 -6.90
N SER A 94 0.26 -0.29 -6.34
CA SER A 94 -0.72 0.36 -5.46
C SER A 94 -1.35 1.53 -6.20
N ASN A 95 -2.67 1.53 -6.32
CA ASN A 95 -3.45 2.65 -6.86
C ASN A 95 -3.68 3.70 -5.77
N THR A 96 -2.58 4.29 -5.29
CA THR A 96 -2.56 5.25 -4.18
C THR A 96 -2.54 6.69 -4.68
N GLN A 97 -3.43 7.52 -4.14
CA GLN A 97 -3.46 8.96 -4.33
C GLN A 97 -2.54 9.64 -3.31
N ILE A 98 -1.60 10.40 -3.85
CA ILE A 98 -0.62 11.17 -3.09
C ILE A 98 -0.86 12.64 -3.41
N ILE A 99 -0.96 13.45 -2.35
CA ILE A 99 -1.07 14.89 -2.43
C ILE A 99 0.23 15.45 -1.86
N PHE A 100 0.92 16.28 -2.65
CA PHE A 100 2.08 17.03 -2.19
C PHE A 100 1.59 18.33 -1.56
N ILE A 101 2.06 18.61 -0.35
CA ILE A 101 1.74 19.81 0.41
C ILE A 101 3.00 20.65 0.63
N GLY A 102 2.82 21.95 0.91
CA GLY A 102 3.93 22.83 1.28
C GLY A 102 4.46 22.55 2.68
N ASP A 103 5.65 23.06 2.98
CA ASP A 103 6.30 22.85 4.28
C ASP A 103 5.47 23.49 5.42
N GLU A 104 4.82 24.64 5.19
CA GLU A 104 3.92 25.30 6.17
C GLU A 104 2.72 24.42 6.54
N ASP A 105 2.05 23.82 5.55
CA ASP A 105 0.92 22.91 5.80
C ASP A 105 1.37 21.63 6.50
N PHE A 106 2.54 21.10 6.13
CA PHE A 106 3.12 19.93 6.79
C PHE A 106 3.37 20.18 8.29
N GLU A 107 4.01 21.31 8.61
CA GLU A 107 4.28 21.73 9.99
C GLU A 107 2.99 21.92 10.77
N ARG A 108 2.02 22.64 10.19
CA ARG A 108 0.71 22.89 10.81
C ARG A 108 -0.03 21.59 11.13
N ILE A 109 -0.20 20.70 10.14
CA ILE A 109 -0.95 19.45 10.33
C ILE A 109 -0.26 18.55 11.37
N THR A 110 1.07 18.47 11.33
CA THR A 110 1.82 17.62 12.28
C THR A 110 1.73 18.16 13.71
N ALA A 111 1.79 19.49 13.89
CA ALA A 111 1.62 20.13 15.19
C ALA A 111 0.21 19.93 15.75
N GLU A 112 -0.83 20.15 14.94
CA GLU A 112 -2.24 19.93 15.31
C GLU A 112 -2.49 18.49 15.80
N ARG A 113 -1.96 17.49 15.09
CA ARG A 113 -2.09 16.07 15.45
C ARG A 113 -1.35 15.73 16.75
N SER A 114 -0.12 16.22 16.91
CA SER A 114 0.67 16.00 18.12
C SER A 114 0.03 16.61 19.37
N ALA A 115 -0.58 17.80 19.23
CA ALA A 115 -1.30 18.46 20.31
C ALA A 115 -2.57 17.70 20.72
N ARG A 116 -3.26 17.07 19.76
CA ARG A 116 -4.44 16.25 20.03
C ARG A 116 -4.08 14.94 20.74
N ASP A 117 -3.04 14.26 20.28
CA ASP A 117 -2.62 12.97 20.85
C ASP A 117 -2.09 13.11 22.28
N SER A 118 -1.58 14.30 22.66
CA SER A 118 -1.14 14.60 24.03
C SER A 118 -2.26 15.01 24.99
N GLN A 119 -3.49 15.23 24.50
CA GLN A 119 -4.67 15.58 25.32
C GLN A 119 -5.56 14.36 25.64
N ASN A 120 -5.26 13.20 25.05
CA ASN A 120 -5.92 11.92 25.31
C ASN A 120 -5.07 11.03 26.22
#